data_AF-A0A538KZ78-F1
#
_entry.id   AF-A0A538KZ78-F1
#
_cell.length_a   1.000
_cell.length_b   1.000
_cell.length_c   1.000
_cell.angle_alpha   90.00
_cell.angle_beta   90.00
_cell.angle_gamma   90.00
#
_symmetry.space_group_name_H-M   'P 1'
#
loop_
_entity.id
_entity.type
_entity.pdbx_description
1 polymer ?
#
loop_
_entity_poly.entity_id
_entity_poly.type
_entity_poly.pdbx_seq_one_letter_code
_entity_poly.pdbx_strand_id
1 'polypeptide(L)'
;MFHVEMRRFPHVGRAFNLDRDELLARFVMPWIRGAEISLDERHWAHDVKTRLTVYDGPPIAPEERGLGRGWSAVTREGRNVTEELLDEASNVITPAVPLPELKAALLAAAQAGPLRPSEAVILAGRPGRASERLALTEQAVWELLHEGQLLLADADGRVGSERWESLVLAWDTWADRDSGVVLRAAPRRAQD
;
A
#
# COMPACT_ATOMS: atom_id res chain seq x y z
N MET A 1 13.39 -18.11 10.27
CA MET A 1 12.48 -19.28 10.19
C MET A 1 11.12 -18.77 10.57
N PHE A 2 10.08 -19.09 9.82
CA PHE A 2 8.83 -18.36 9.90
C PHE A 2 7.68 -19.19 10.47
N HIS A 3 6.78 -18.50 11.16
CA HIS A 3 5.59 -19.08 11.78
C HIS A 3 4.39 -18.22 11.44
N VAL A 4 3.29 -18.84 11.04
CA VAL A 4 2.09 -18.18 10.55
C VAL A 4 0.92 -18.50 11.44
N GLU A 5 0.13 -17.48 11.78
CA GLU A 5 -1.22 -17.63 12.30
C GLU A 5 -2.22 -17.04 11.30
N MET A 6 -3.23 -17.83 10.98
CA MET A 6 -4.45 -17.41 10.31
C MET A 6 -5.56 -17.34 11.34
N ARG A 7 -6.25 -16.20 11.44
CA ARG A 7 -7.30 -15.99 12.45
C ARG A 7 -8.57 -15.41 11.84
N ARG A 8 -9.70 -16.03 12.15
CA ARG A 8 -11.06 -15.61 11.80
C ARG A 8 -11.99 -16.16 12.86
N PHE A 9 -12.40 -15.33 13.81
CA PHE A 9 -13.13 -15.78 15.00
C PHE A 9 -14.32 -16.70 14.63
N PRO A 10 -14.45 -17.88 15.28
CA PRO A 10 -13.66 -18.39 16.41
C PRO A 10 -12.44 -19.24 16.00
N HIS A 11 -12.11 -19.32 14.72
CA HIS A 11 -11.09 -20.22 14.18
C HIS A 11 -9.70 -19.61 14.14
N VAL A 12 -8.72 -20.46 14.45
CA VAL A 12 -7.29 -20.18 14.37
C VAL A 12 -6.61 -21.37 13.69
N GLY A 13 -5.79 -21.11 12.68
CA GLY A 13 -4.92 -22.08 12.04
C GLY A 13 -3.47 -21.62 12.18
N ARG A 14 -2.53 -22.55 12.39
CA ARG A 14 -1.12 -22.21 12.60
C ARG A 14 -0.22 -23.12 11.80
N ALA A 15 0.78 -22.52 11.17
CA ALA A 15 1.89 -23.22 10.55
C ALA A 15 3.20 -22.80 11.23
N PHE A 16 4.09 -23.76 11.48
CA PHE A 16 5.36 -23.53 12.15
C PHE A 16 6.51 -23.94 11.26
N ASN A 17 7.68 -23.34 11.47
CA ASN A 17 8.94 -23.70 10.83
C ASN A 17 8.91 -23.68 9.30
N LEU A 18 8.27 -22.67 8.72
CA LEU A 18 8.31 -22.41 7.29
C LEU A 18 9.65 -21.76 6.93
N ASP A 19 10.24 -22.20 5.83
CA ASP A 19 11.27 -21.40 5.17
C ASP A 19 10.64 -20.20 4.44
N ARG A 20 11.48 -19.35 3.84
CA ARG A 20 11.02 -18.14 3.15
C ARG A 20 10.19 -18.46 1.91
N ASP A 21 10.60 -19.44 1.12
CA ASP A 21 9.95 -19.75 -0.15
C ASP A 21 8.58 -20.39 0.09
N GLU A 22 8.47 -21.30 1.07
CA GLU A 22 7.21 -21.88 1.51
C GLU A 22 6.26 -20.82 2.06
N LEU A 23 6.75 -19.91 2.91
CA LEU A 23 5.98 -18.80 3.45
C LEU A 23 5.41 -17.92 2.33
N LEU A 24 6.27 -17.54 1.38
CA LEU A 24 5.88 -16.69 0.26
C LEU A 24 4.83 -17.38 -0.61
N ALA A 25 5.12 -18.60 -1.07
CA ALA A 25 4.27 -19.33 -2.00
C ALA A 25 2.89 -19.67 -1.41
N ARG A 26 2.83 -20.07 -0.13
CA ARG A 26 1.61 -20.60 0.49
C ARG A 26 0.75 -19.55 1.18
N PHE A 27 1.35 -18.47 1.69
CA PHE A 27 0.64 -17.51 2.53
C PHE A 27 0.71 -16.09 1.97
N VAL A 28 1.90 -15.53 1.82
CA VAL A 28 2.07 -14.10 1.50
C VAL A 28 1.56 -13.77 0.10
N MET A 29 1.97 -14.53 -0.92
CA MET A 29 1.60 -14.24 -2.30
C MET A 29 0.09 -14.43 -2.54
N PRO A 30 -0.56 -15.52 -2.07
CA PRO A 30 -2.02 -15.63 -2.12
C PRO A 30 -2.72 -14.51 -1.36
N TRP A 31 -2.23 -14.13 -0.17
CA TRP A 31 -2.80 -13.06 0.64
C TRP A 31 -2.83 -11.72 -0.11
N ILE A 32 -1.69 -11.30 -0.68
CA ILE A 32 -1.59 -10.05 -1.44
C ILE A 32 -2.49 -10.06 -2.67
N ARG A 33 -2.63 -11.22 -3.32
CA ARG A 33 -3.50 -11.40 -4.49
C ARG A 33 -4.99 -11.51 -4.14
N GLY A 34 -5.34 -11.50 -2.85
CA GLY A 34 -6.72 -11.72 -2.39
C GLY A 34 -7.24 -13.13 -2.68
N ALA A 35 -6.35 -14.09 -2.88
CA ALA A 35 -6.70 -15.49 -3.11
C ALA A 35 -7.00 -16.20 -1.78
N GLU A 36 -7.74 -17.30 -1.88
CA GLU A 36 -8.00 -18.18 -0.73
C GLU A 36 -6.73 -18.94 -0.34
N ILE A 37 -6.49 -19.08 0.97
CA ILE A 37 -5.36 -19.84 1.53
C ILE A 37 -5.87 -21.13 2.15
N SER A 38 -5.26 -22.26 1.80
CA SER A 38 -5.52 -23.55 2.45
C SER A 38 -4.51 -23.82 3.56
N LEU A 39 -5.00 -24.07 4.77
CA LEU A 39 -4.20 -24.46 5.93
C LEU A 39 -4.93 -25.55 6.72
N ASP A 40 -4.27 -26.70 6.83
CA ASP A 40 -4.84 -27.95 7.33
C ASP A 40 -6.13 -28.32 6.56
N GLU A 41 -7.23 -28.59 7.26
CA GLU A 41 -8.54 -28.90 6.67
C GLU A 41 -9.38 -27.64 6.40
N ARG A 42 -8.79 -26.44 6.53
CA ARG A 42 -9.52 -25.17 6.44
C ARG A 42 -9.07 -24.29 5.29
N HIS A 43 -10.07 -23.66 4.70
CA HIS A 43 -9.93 -22.66 3.66
C HIS A 43 -10.19 -21.27 4.26
N TRP A 44 -9.29 -20.34 3.97
CA TRP A 44 -9.26 -19.01 4.55
C TRP A 44 -9.43 -17.96 3.45
N ALA A 45 -10.65 -17.46 3.32
CA ALA A 45 -10.96 -16.36 2.42
C ALA A 45 -10.30 -15.06 2.88
N HIS A 46 -9.78 -14.29 1.93
CA HIS A 46 -9.25 -12.94 2.16
C HIS A 46 -10.42 -11.95 2.30
N ASP A 47 -11.02 -11.90 3.50
CA ASP A 47 -12.09 -10.97 3.87
C ASP A 47 -11.68 -10.07 5.06
N VAL A 48 -12.48 -9.04 5.34
CA VAL A 48 -12.19 -8.03 6.37
C VAL A 48 -12.07 -8.62 7.79
N LYS A 49 -12.57 -9.83 8.03
CA LYS A 49 -12.56 -10.52 9.33
C LYS A 49 -11.42 -11.54 9.45
N THR A 50 -10.78 -11.91 8.34
CA THR A 50 -9.60 -12.77 8.34
C THR A 50 -8.34 -11.94 8.61
N ARG A 51 -7.41 -12.50 9.39
CA ARG A 51 -6.10 -11.91 9.68
C ARG A 51 -5.01 -12.93 9.41
N LEU A 52 -3.97 -12.50 8.70
CA LEU A 52 -2.69 -13.16 8.58
C LEU A 52 -1.72 -12.53 9.59
N THR A 53 -0.95 -13.35 10.28
CA THR A 53 0.12 -12.89 11.18
C THR A 53 1.34 -13.77 10.99
N VAL A 54 2.50 -13.15 10.84
CA VAL A 54 3.78 -13.83 10.56
C VAL A 54 4.81 -13.41 11.60
N TYR A 55 5.48 -14.40 12.17
CA TYR A 55 6.60 -14.22 13.07
C TYR A 55 7.87 -14.85 12.47
N ASP A 56 9.00 -14.18 12.63
CA ASP A 56 10.34 -14.73 12.42
C ASP A 56 10.97 -15.05 13.77
N GLY A 57 11.45 -16.27 13.96
CA GLY A 57 12.05 -16.69 15.22
C GLY A 57 12.65 -18.09 15.17
N PRO A 58 13.13 -18.60 16.32
CA PRO A 58 13.69 -19.94 16.42
C PRO A 58 12.71 -21.03 15.95
N PRO A 59 13.20 -22.18 15.47
CA PRO A 59 12.35 -23.30 15.12
C PRO A 59 11.66 -23.87 16.37
N ILE A 60 10.37 -24.21 16.25
CA ILE A 60 9.59 -24.84 17.32
C ILE A 60 9.76 -26.35 17.25
N ALA A 61 10.14 -26.97 18.37
CA ALA A 61 10.30 -28.41 18.46
C ALA A 61 8.96 -29.13 18.26
N PRO A 62 8.91 -30.31 17.62
CA PRO A 62 7.66 -31.05 17.39
C PRO A 62 6.78 -31.21 18.63
N GLU A 63 7.40 -31.42 19.79
CA GLU A 63 6.75 -31.64 21.08
C GLU A 63 6.01 -30.39 21.58
N GLU A 64 6.46 -29.20 21.16
CA GLU A 64 5.89 -27.92 21.55
C GLU A 64 4.75 -27.47 20.62
N ARG A 65 4.61 -28.07 19.44
CA ARG A 65 3.57 -27.72 18.45
C ARG A 65 2.16 -28.12 18.91
N GLY A 66 2.04 -29.00 19.89
CA GLY A 66 0.77 -29.47 20.46
C GLY A 66 0.12 -28.50 21.46
N LEU A 67 -1.21 -28.53 21.55
CA LEU A 67 -2.03 -27.87 22.60
C LEU A 67 -1.82 -26.35 22.74
N GLY A 68 -1.44 -25.67 21.65
CA GLY A 68 -1.31 -24.20 21.61
C GLY A 68 -0.06 -23.63 22.31
N ARG A 69 0.82 -24.47 22.86
CA ARG A 69 2.05 -24.02 23.55
C ARG A 69 3.08 -23.43 22.60
N GLY A 70 3.21 -23.99 21.40
CA GLY A 70 4.17 -23.54 20.40
C GLY A 70 3.95 -22.08 19.98
N TRP A 71 2.70 -21.63 19.93
CA TRP A 71 2.41 -20.23 19.58
C TRP A 71 2.85 -19.26 20.67
N SER A 72 2.71 -19.62 21.94
CA SER A 72 3.22 -18.80 23.04
C SER A 72 4.74 -18.63 22.95
N ALA A 73 5.48 -19.68 22.59
CA ALA A 73 6.92 -19.59 22.34
C ALA A 73 7.24 -18.68 21.15
N VAL A 74 6.54 -18.83 20.01
CA VAL A 74 6.67 -17.96 18.83
C VAL A 74 6.48 -16.50 19.19
N THR A 75 5.44 -16.16 19.94
CA THR A 75 5.17 -14.75 20.30
C THR A 75 6.17 -14.17 21.29
N ARG A 76 6.77 -15.02 22.14
CA ARG A 76 7.72 -14.60 23.19
C ARG A 76 9.15 -14.45 22.65
N GLU A 77 9.55 -15.31 21.73
CA GLU A 77 10.93 -15.41 21.23
C GLU A 77 11.09 -14.92 19.79
N GLY A 78 9.97 -14.78 19.05
CA GLY A 78 9.95 -14.30 17.69
C GLY A 78 9.62 -12.82 17.57
N ARG A 79 10.01 -12.24 16.43
CA ARG A 79 9.66 -10.90 16.00
C ARG A 79 8.46 -10.97 15.06
N ASN A 80 7.44 -10.14 15.27
CA ASN A 80 6.36 -10.01 14.29
C ASN A 80 6.89 -9.28 13.04
N VAL A 81 6.79 -9.93 11.89
CA VAL A 81 7.30 -9.43 10.60
C VAL A 81 6.19 -9.25 9.55
N THR A 82 4.93 -9.31 9.98
CA THR A 82 3.77 -9.35 9.07
C THR A 82 3.76 -8.17 8.10
N GLU A 83 3.80 -6.94 8.62
CA GLU A 83 3.70 -5.72 7.79
C GLU A 83 4.93 -5.57 6.89
N GLU A 84 6.15 -5.74 7.44
CA GLU A 84 7.41 -5.66 6.69
C GLU A 84 7.42 -6.62 5.50
N LEU A 85 6.96 -7.86 5.71
CA LEU A 85 6.94 -8.89 4.69
C LEU A 85 5.86 -8.65 3.63
N LEU A 86 4.68 -8.18 4.04
CA LEU A 86 3.59 -7.82 3.11
C LEU A 86 3.99 -6.63 2.24
N ASP A 87 4.67 -5.63 2.82
CA ASP A 87 5.19 -4.47 2.09
C ASP A 87 6.27 -4.91 1.07
N GLU A 88 7.27 -5.69 1.51
CA GLU A 88 8.33 -6.20 0.64
C GLU A 88 7.76 -7.01 -0.53
N ALA A 89 6.89 -7.97 -0.25
CA ALA A 89 6.32 -8.82 -1.29
C ALA A 89 5.37 -8.05 -2.24
N SER A 90 4.67 -7.02 -1.75
CA SER A 90 3.84 -6.16 -2.60
C SER A 90 4.68 -5.37 -3.61
N ASN A 91 5.87 -4.90 -3.20
CA ASN A 91 6.82 -4.20 -4.08
C ASN A 91 7.41 -5.10 -5.18
N VAL A 92 7.47 -6.42 -4.96
CA VAL A 92 7.93 -7.39 -5.96
C VAL A 92 6.87 -7.68 -7.02
N ILE A 93 5.58 -7.71 -6.64
CA ILE A 93 4.47 -8.03 -7.56
C ILE A 93 4.04 -6.82 -8.39
N THR A 94 4.01 -5.64 -7.77
CA THR A 94 3.70 -4.37 -8.42
C THR A 94 4.93 -3.49 -8.24
N PRO A 95 5.79 -3.30 -9.24
CA PRO A 95 6.86 -2.32 -9.12
C PRO A 95 6.25 -0.93 -8.90
N ALA A 96 6.93 -0.08 -8.12
CA ALA A 96 6.63 1.35 -8.04
C ALA A 96 6.49 1.92 -9.46
N VAL A 97 5.40 2.63 -9.75
CA VAL A 97 5.29 3.39 -11.00
C VAL A 97 6.46 4.39 -10.99
N PRO A 98 7.39 4.33 -11.96
CA PRO A 98 8.49 5.29 -12.00
C PRO A 98 7.95 6.72 -12.05
N LEU A 99 8.60 7.65 -11.35
CA LEU A 99 8.15 9.04 -11.26
C LEU A 99 7.80 9.67 -12.63
N PRO A 100 8.58 9.47 -13.72
CA PRO A 100 8.21 10.00 -15.03
C PRO A 100 6.90 9.42 -15.59
N GLU A 101 6.64 8.13 -15.35
CA GLU A 101 5.40 7.47 -15.79
C GLU A 101 4.21 7.98 -14.98
N LEU A 102 4.38 8.18 -13.66
CA LEU A 102 3.35 8.80 -12.83
C LEU A 102 3.04 10.22 -13.30
N LYS A 103 4.05 11.05 -13.56
CA LYS A 103 3.87 12.41 -14.10
C LYS A 103 3.07 12.39 -15.41
N ALA A 104 3.40 11.47 -16.33
CA ALA A 104 2.66 11.30 -17.58
C ALA A 104 1.20 10.90 -17.35
N ALA A 105 0.94 9.97 -16.43
CA ALA A 105 -0.42 9.53 -16.09
C ALA A 105 -1.25 10.65 -15.45
N LEU A 106 -0.66 11.41 -14.52
CA LEU A 106 -1.30 12.57 -13.88
C LEU A 106 -1.69 13.64 -14.91
N LEU A 107 -0.79 13.95 -15.84
CA LEU A 107 -1.07 14.91 -16.90
C LEU A 107 -2.18 14.44 -17.84
N ALA A 108 -2.15 13.16 -18.24
CA ALA A 108 -3.19 12.59 -19.10
C ALA A 108 -4.57 12.66 -18.41
N ALA A 109 -4.63 12.34 -17.12
CA ALA A 109 -5.87 12.42 -16.35
C ALA A 109 -6.35 13.88 -16.19
N ALA A 110 -5.43 14.80 -15.87
CA ALA A 110 -5.75 16.22 -15.72
C ALA A 110 -6.13 16.93 -17.04
N GLN A 111 -5.74 16.36 -18.19
CA GLN A 111 -6.20 16.80 -19.51
C GLN A 111 -7.60 16.29 -19.85
N ALA A 112 -7.98 15.12 -19.34
CA ALA A 112 -9.32 14.57 -19.52
C ALA A 112 -10.38 15.30 -18.67
N GLY A 113 -9.96 15.87 -17.53
CA GLY A 113 -10.82 16.69 -16.66
C GLY A 113 -10.11 17.10 -15.38
N PRO A 114 -10.79 17.84 -14.48
CA PRO A 114 -10.27 18.13 -13.15
C PRO A 114 -9.96 16.83 -12.40
N LEU A 115 -8.72 16.66 -11.96
CA LEU A 115 -8.24 15.50 -11.23
C LEU A 115 -8.21 15.81 -9.73
N ARG A 116 -8.87 15.00 -8.91
CA ARG A 116 -8.79 15.16 -7.45
C ARG A 116 -7.45 14.61 -6.93
N PRO A 117 -6.88 15.19 -5.86
CA PRO A 117 -5.64 14.66 -5.29
C PRO A 117 -5.76 13.19 -4.83
N SER A 118 -6.93 12.79 -4.29
CA SER A 118 -7.18 11.39 -3.93
C SER A 118 -7.17 10.44 -5.14
N GLU A 119 -7.56 10.90 -6.33
CA GLU A 119 -7.47 10.15 -7.58
C GLU A 119 -6.03 10.08 -8.09
N ALA A 120 -5.24 11.13 -7.90
CA ALA A 120 -3.81 11.14 -8.19
C ALA A 120 -3.04 10.06 -7.40
N VAL A 121 -3.38 9.87 -6.11
CA VAL A 121 -2.79 8.80 -5.29
C VAL A 121 -3.15 7.40 -5.80
N ILE A 122 -4.33 7.23 -6.40
CA ILE A 122 -4.73 5.96 -7.03
C ILE A 122 -3.88 5.68 -8.27
N LEU A 123 -3.53 6.71 -9.05
CA LEU A 123 -2.69 6.59 -10.25
C LEU A 123 -1.24 6.19 -9.94
N ALA A 124 -0.73 6.51 -8.74
CA ALA A 124 0.54 5.98 -8.25
C ALA A 124 0.53 4.44 -8.04
N GLY A 125 -0.64 3.80 -8.17
CA GLY A 125 -0.81 2.36 -8.09
C GLY A 125 -0.87 1.84 -6.65
N ARG A 126 -0.72 0.52 -6.49
CA ARG A 126 -0.64 -0.16 -5.18
C ARG A 126 0.76 -0.68 -4.75
N PRO A 127 1.90 -0.14 -5.17
CA PRO A 127 3.16 -0.53 -4.56
C PRO A 127 3.38 0.19 -3.22
N GLY A 128 3.94 -0.52 -2.24
CA GLY A 128 4.46 0.04 -0.98
C GLY A 128 3.44 0.56 0.04
N ARG A 129 3.98 1.13 1.13
CA ARG A 129 3.21 1.72 2.23
C ARG A 129 2.40 2.92 1.73
N ALA A 130 1.24 3.17 2.36
CA ALA A 130 0.40 4.30 1.99
C ALA A 130 1.14 5.66 2.00
N SER A 131 2.09 5.82 2.93
CA SER A 131 2.97 7.00 3.03
C SER A 131 3.95 7.14 1.86
N GLU A 132 4.46 6.04 1.30
CA GLU A 132 5.40 6.07 0.18
C GLU A 132 4.68 6.45 -1.11
N ARG A 133 3.47 5.93 -1.33
CA ARG A 133 2.61 6.35 -2.44
C ARG A 133 2.27 7.82 -2.38
N LEU A 134 1.94 8.29 -1.18
CA LEU A 134 1.63 9.70 -0.96
C LEU A 134 2.86 10.56 -1.29
N ALA A 135 4.03 10.25 -0.73
CA ALA A 135 5.26 10.99 -1.00
C ALA A 135 5.63 11.03 -2.49
N LEU A 136 5.48 9.92 -3.22
CA LEU A 136 5.72 9.89 -4.67
C LEU A 136 4.71 10.76 -5.44
N THR A 137 3.45 10.74 -5.02
CA THR A 137 2.39 11.55 -5.64
C THR A 137 2.61 13.05 -5.35
N GLU A 138 2.96 13.40 -4.12
CA GLU A 138 3.34 14.76 -3.69
C GLU A 138 4.50 15.26 -4.54
N GLN A 139 5.58 14.47 -4.67
CA GLN A 139 6.73 14.83 -5.50
C GLN A 139 6.33 15.08 -6.96
N ALA A 140 5.56 14.16 -7.56
CA ALA A 140 5.13 14.29 -8.95
C ALA A 140 4.29 15.56 -9.18
N VAL A 141 3.33 15.83 -8.29
CA VAL A 141 2.49 17.03 -8.36
C VAL A 141 3.32 18.29 -8.15
N TRP A 142 4.23 18.29 -7.17
CA TRP A 142 5.09 19.42 -6.89
C TRP A 142 5.94 19.82 -8.10
N GLU A 143 6.60 18.84 -8.73
CA GLU A 143 7.40 19.07 -9.94
C GLU A 143 6.54 19.60 -11.09
N LEU A 144 5.36 19.01 -11.33
CA LEU A 144 4.48 19.43 -12.42
C LEU A 144 3.89 20.84 -12.22
N LEU A 145 3.64 21.25 -10.97
CA LEU A 145 3.24 22.61 -10.65
C LEU A 145 4.37 23.61 -10.96
N HIS A 146 5.61 23.29 -10.59
CA HIS A 146 6.79 24.12 -10.84
C HIS A 146 7.17 24.18 -12.33
N GLU A 147 7.00 23.08 -13.06
CA GLU A 147 7.16 23.02 -14.51
C GLU A 147 6.03 23.74 -15.27
N GLY A 148 4.98 24.18 -14.56
CA GLY A 148 3.83 24.87 -15.13
C GLY A 148 2.99 23.96 -16.03
N GLN A 149 3.04 22.64 -15.83
CA GLN A 149 2.27 21.65 -16.58
C GLN A 149 0.96 21.28 -15.86
N LEU A 150 0.93 21.40 -14.53
CA LEU A 150 -0.28 21.35 -13.72
C LEU A 150 -0.59 22.71 -13.10
N LEU A 151 -1.86 22.89 -12.77
CA LEU A 151 -2.40 23.99 -11.99
C LEU A 151 -3.18 23.39 -10.82
N LEU A 152 -3.03 23.98 -9.64
CA LEU A 152 -3.91 23.73 -8.51
C LEU A 152 -5.05 24.74 -8.53
N ALA A 153 -6.29 24.30 -8.30
CA ALA A 153 -7.47 25.14 -8.25
C ALA A 153 -8.38 24.77 -7.09
N ASP A 154 -8.98 25.76 -6.44
CA ASP A 154 -10.01 25.63 -5.41
C ASP A 154 -11.32 26.30 -5.86
N ALA A 155 -12.27 26.50 -4.93
CA ALA A 155 -13.54 27.17 -5.19
C ALA A 155 -13.38 28.63 -5.69
N ASP A 156 -12.29 29.30 -5.29
CA ASP A 156 -11.98 30.68 -5.65
C ASP A 156 -11.19 30.80 -6.96
N GLY A 157 -10.80 29.67 -7.55
CA GLY A 157 -10.12 29.59 -8.84
C GLY A 157 -8.70 29.06 -8.72
N ARG A 158 -7.76 29.62 -9.48
CA ARG A 158 -6.38 29.14 -9.51
C ARG A 158 -5.67 29.50 -8.20
N VAL A 159 -5.04 28.51 -7.58
CA VAL A 159 -4.22 28.69 -6.38
C VAL A 159 -2.81 29.17 -6.77
N GLY A 160 -2.37 30.25 -6.13
CA GLY A 160 -1.03 30.82 -6.29
C GLY A 160 0.06 29.99 -5.62
N SER A 161 1.31 30.17 -6.06
CA SER A 161 2.46 29.38 -5.60
C SER A 161 2.75 29.53 -4.10
N GLU A 162 2.37 30.65 -3.51
CA GLU A 162 2.47 30.93 -2.07
C GLU A 162 1.62 30.00 -1.20
N ARG A 163 0.61 29.34 -1.78
CA ARG A 163 -0.28 28.39 -1.10
C ARG A 163 0.00 26.93 -1.47
N TRP A 164 0.92 26.66 -2.39
CA TRP A 164 1.16 25.28 -2.84
C TRP A 164 1.70 24.41 -1.71
N GLU A 165 2.68 24.88 -0.95
CA GLU A 165 3.29 24.10 0.14
C GLU A 165 2.25 23.68 1.18
N SER A 166 1.43 24.63 1.64
CA SER A 166 0.42 24.35 2.67
C SER A 166 -0.68 23.41 2.21
N LEU A 167 -0.97 23.34 0.92
CA LEU A 167 -1.99 22.44 0.37
C LEU A 167 -1.40 21.08 -0.04
N VAL A 168 -0.26 21.07 -0.73
CA VAL A 168 0.37 19.84 -1.21
C VAL A 168 0.93 19.01 -0.06
N LEU A 169 1.39 19.62 1.03
CA LEU A 169 1.91 18.88 2.20
C LEU A 169 0.82 18.61 3.27
N ALA A 170 -0.40 19.11 3.08
CA ALA A 170 -1.49 18.84 4.01
C ALA A 170 -2.12 17.47 3.74
N TRP A 171 -2.19 16.63 4.77
CA TRP A 171 -2.81 15.31 4.71
C TRP A 171 -4.25 15.33 4.16
N ASP A 172 -5.05 16.30 4.60
CA ASP A 172 -6.48 16.42 4.24
C ASP A 172 -6.69 16.60 2.73
N THR A 173 -5.72 17.21 2.04
CA THR A 173 -5.75 17.36 0.57
C THR A 173 -5.86 16.03 -0.15
N TRP A 174 -5.19 15.01 0.38
CA TRP A 174 -4.99 13.71 -0.26
C TRP A 174 -5.92 12.62 0.26
N ALA A 175 -6.26 12.68 1.54
CA ALA A 175 -7.11 11.68 2.19
C ALA A 175 -8.60 11.94 1.96
N ASP A 176 -9.00 13.21 1.83
CA ASP A 176 -10.40 13.57 1.62
C ASP A 176 -10.79 13.47 0.13
N ARG A 177 -11.97 12.89 -0.13
CA ARG A 177 -12.55 12.84 -1.48
C ARG A 177 -13.14 14.18 -1.90
N ASP A 178 -13.33 15.10 -0.96
CA ASP A 178 -13.86 16.44 -1.17
C ASP A 178 -12.98 17.51 -0.52
N SER A 179 -11.66 17.42 -0.75
CA SER A 179 -10.68 18.38 -0.22
C SER A 179 -10.83 19.82 -0.72
N GLY A 180 -11.84 20.11 -1.56
CA GLY A 180 -12.10 21.43 -2.13
C GLY A 180 -11.05 21.88 -3.16
N VAL A 181 -10.04 21.06 -3.45
CA VAL A 181 -8.97 21.35 -4.40
C VAL A 181 -8.90 20.31 -5.51
N VAL A 182 -8.53 20.76 -6.71
CA VAL A 182 -8.35 19.92 -7.90
C VAL A 182 -7.09 20.30 -8.67
N LEU A 183 -6.50 19.32 -9.32
CA LEU A 183 -5.41 19.46 -10.27
C LEU A 183 -6.00 19.59 -11.68
N ARG A 184 -5.46 20.52 -12.47
CA ARG A 184 -5.84 20.73 -13.87
C ARG A 184 -4.61 20.80 -14.74
N ALA A 185 -4.70 20.31 -15.97
CA ALA A 185 -3.65 20.54 -16.93
C ALA A 185 -3.53 22.06 -17.20
N ALA A 186 -2.31 22.56 -17.21
CA ALA A 186 -2.06 23.92 -17.66
C ALA A 186 -2.41 24.05 -19.15
N PRO A 187 -3.00 25.18 -19.58
CA PRO A 187 -3.23 25.41 -20.99
C PRO A 187 -1.89 25.35 -21.73
N ARG A 188 -1.83 24.59 -22.83
CA ARG A 188 -0.66 24.63 -23.72
C ARG A 188 -0.46 26.08 -24.13
N ARG A 189 0.70 26.65 -23.80
CA ARG A 189 1.10 27.92 -24.43
C ARG A 189 1.10 27.66 -25.93
N ALA A 190 0.32 28.42 -26.68
CA ALA A 190 0.48 28.47 -28.12
C ALA A 190 1.96 28.84 -28.37
N GLN A 191 2.66 27.98 -29.09
CA GLN A 191 3.97 28.35 -29.63
C GLN A 191 3.68 29.42 -30.68
N ASP A 192 4.10 30.65 -30.39
CA ASP A 192 4.26 31.70 -31.40
C ASP A 192 5.41 31.36 -32.36
#